data_AF-A0A3D3I0Q2-F1
#
_entry.id   AF-A0A3D3I0Q2-F1
#
_cell.length_a   1.000
_cell.length_b   1.000
_cell.length_c   1.000
_cell.angle_alpha   90.00
_cell.angle_beta   90.00
_cell.angle_gamma   90.00
#
_symmetry.space_group_name_H-M   'P 1'
#
loop_
_entity.id
_entity.type
_entity.pdbx_description
1 polymer ?
#
loop_
_entity_poly.entity_id
_entity_poly.type
_entity_poly.pdbx_seq_one_letter_code
_entity_poly.pdbx_strand_id
1 'polypeptide(L)'
;MALGTLGAMASQPDKTELTVYLEGFGLVKERRTIYLRVGEQTLVVEDIAEHIDPNSVGVRSLSNPGSFAIAEQTFRFDSMDPTELLRKAIGRKAVLSRILSEKARERTTGLILSAPKQVIPGGEDGPTWDGLVFKADDGRFILSPSGQLELAQIPKNFYYRPALVWEVSSKIAGENDVELSYITRGV
;
A
#
# COMPACT_ATOMS: atom_id res chain seq x y z
N MET A 1 -10.32 -3.44 -21.10
CA MET A 1 -8.85 -3.59 -21.03
C MET A 1 -8.27 -2.22 -20.73
N ALA A 2 -7.50 -2.06 -19.66
CA ALA A 2 -6.80 -0.81 -19.38
C ALA A 2 -5.45 -1.15 -18.75
N LEU A 3 -4.38 -0.84 -19.48
CA LEU A 3 -3.00 -1.02 -19.11
C LEU A 3 -2.70 -0.22 -17.84
N GLY A 4 -2.61 -0.90 -16.69
CA GLY A 4 -1.78 -0.40 -15.61
C GLY A 4 -0.34 -0.70 -15.99
N THR A 5 0.57 0.25 -15.79
CA THR A 5 2.00 -0.05 -15.76
C THR A 5 2.21 -1.16 -14.72
N LEU A 6 2.34 -2.40 -15.20
CA LEU A 6 2.79 -3.53 -14.40
C LEU A 6 4.26 -3.24 -14.06
N GLY A 7 4.46 -2.54 -12.94
CA GLY A 7 5.73 -2.62 -12.22
C GLY A 7 5.97 -4.09 -11.91
N ALA A 8 7.15 -4.60 -12.24
CA ALA A 8 7.47 -5.98 -11.90
C ALA A 8 7.62 -6.06 -10.37
N MET A 9 7.05 -7.10 -9.75
CA MET A 9 7.15 -7.31 -8.31
C MET A 9 8.37 -8.19 -8.01
N ALA A 10 9.05 -7.90 -6.90
CA ALA A 10 10.03 -8.82 -6.33
C ALA A 10 9.31 -10.01 -5.68
N SER A 11 9.97 -11.17 -5.65
CA SER A 11 9.47 -12.30 -4.87
C SER A 11 9.49 -12.01 -3.37
N GLN A 12 8.78 -12.85 -2.62
CA GLN A 12 9.01 -12.99 -1.18
C GLN A 12 10.44 -13.49 -0.90
N PRO A 13 10.98 -13.24 0.31
CA PRO A 13 12.32 -13.67 0.66
C PRO A 13 12.37 -15.19 0.85
N ASP A 14 13.32 -15.84 0.18
CA ASP A 14 13.54 -17.30 0.29
C ASP A 14 14.47 -17.66 1.44
N LYS A 15 15.38 -16.74 1.81
CA LYS A 15 16.26 -16.85 2.96
C LYS A 15 16.34 -15.51 3.71
N THR A 16 16.16 -15.54 5.02
CA THR A 16 16.29 -14.36 5.89
C THR A 16 17.26 -14.63 7.03
N GLU A 17 18.18 -13.71 7.25
CA GLU A 17 19.15 -13.69 8.34
C GLU A 17 18.95 -12.41 9.16
N LEU A 18 18.80 -12.54 10.48
CA LEU A 18 18.64 -11.42 11.40
C LEU A 18 19.81 -11.42 12.38
N THR A 19 20.53 -10.30 12.45
CA THR A 19 21.55 -10.03 13.48
C THR A 19 21.01 -8.97 14.42
N VAL A 20 20.88 -9.29 15.71
CA VAL A 20 20.36 -8.37 16.73
C VAL A 20 21.52 -7.69 17.46
N TYR A 21 21.46 -6.36 17.57
CA TYR A 21 22.41 -5.56 18.34
C TYR A 21 21.77 -5.09 19.65
N LEU A 22 22.59 -4.91 20.69
CA LEU A 22 22.16 -4.55 22.06
C LEU A 22 21.43 -3.19 22.16
N GLU A 23 21.48 -2.36 21.12
CA GLU A 23 20.88 -1.02 21.08
C GLU A 23 19.47 -0.99 20.46
N GLY A 24 18.78 -2.14 20.40
CA GLY A 24 17.38 -2.24 19.94
C GLY A 24 17.20 -2.07 18.42
N PHE A 25 18.26 -2.31 17.65
CA PHE A 25 18.20 -2.40 16.19
C PHE A 25 18.81 -3.72 15.70
N GLY A 26 18.32 -4.18 14.55
CA GLY A 26 18.74 -5.41 13.91
C GLY A 26 19.16 -5.15 12.48
N LEU A 27 20.19 -5.86 12.02
CA LEU A 27 20.55 -5.95 10.61
C LEU A 27 19.82 -7.15 10.02
N VAL A 28 18.93 -6.89 9.07
CA VAL A 28 18.28 -7.91 8.25
C VAL A 28 19.08 -8.06 6.96
N LYS A 29 19.33 -9.32 6.57
CA LYS A 29 19.76 -9.69 5.23
C LYS A 29 18.79 -10.71 4.69
N GLU A 30 18.25 -10.47 3.52
CA GLU A 30 17.36 -11.41 2.87
C GLU A 30 17.72 -11.60 1.41
N ARG A 31 17.42 -12.80 0.91
CA ARG A 31 17.59 -13.15 -0.50
C ARG A 31 16.22 -13.17 -1.16
N ARG A 32 16.16 -12.62 -2.37
CA ARG A 32 14.94 -12.53 -3.18
C ARG A 32 15.29 -12.69 -4.65
N THR A 33 14.34 -13.19 -5.42
CA THR A 33 14.41 -13.19 -6.87
C THR A 33 13.62 -12.00 -7.39
N ILE A 34 14.24 -11.19 -8.24
CA ILE A 34 13.56 -10.11 -8.97
C ILE A 34 13.51 -10.42 -10.46
N TYR A 35 12.47 -9.94 -11.12
CA TYR A 35 12.30 -10.11 -12.56
C TYR A 35 12.60 -8.80 -13.26
N LEU A 36 13.66 -8.80 -14.08
CA LEU A 36 14.11 -7.62 -14.79
C LEU A 36 13.72 -7.70 -16.27
N ARG A 37 13.35 -6.55 -16.82
CA ARG A 37 13.38 -6.26 -18.26
C ARG A 37 14.61 -5.41 -18.57
N VAL A 38 15.08 -5.45 -19.82
CA VAL A 38 16.13 -4.53 -20.28
C VAL A 38 15.58 -3.10 -20.29
N GLY A 39 16.39 -2.14 -19.83
CA GLY A 39 16.04 -0.73 -19.73
C GLY A 39 15.48 -0.33 -18.37
N GLU A 40 14.77 0.80 -18.35
CA GLU A 40 14.18 1.39 -17.14
C GLU A 40 12.85 0.71 -16.78
N GLN A 41 12.65 0.44 -15.49
CA GLN A 41 11.42 -0.14 -14.97
C GLN A 41 11.23 0.17 -13.48
N THR A 42 9.97 0.28 -13.08
CA THR A 42 9.60 0.30 -11.66
C THR A 42 9.50 -1.12 -11.11
N LEU A 43 10.15 -1.37 -9.98
CA LEU A 43 10.01 -2.57 -9.16
C LEU A 43 9.39 -2.24 -7.81
N VAL A 44 8.48 -3.10 -7.35
CA VAL A 44 7.91 -3.00 -6.00
C VAL A 44 8.41 -4.16 -5.15
N VAL A 45 9.03 -3.85 -4.01
CA VAL A 45 9.52 -4.81 -3.03
C VAL A 45 8.66 -4.69 -1.78
N GLU A 46 7.82 -5.69 -1.54
CA GLU A 46 6.92 -5.77 -0.37
C GLU A 46 7.45 -6.75 0.67
N ASP A 47 6.68 -7.02 1.73
CA ASP A 47 7.02 -7.97 2.80
C ASP A 47 8.38 -7.68 3.47
N ILE A 48 8.67 -6.39 3.67
CA ILE A 48 9.83 -5.89 4.44
C ILE A 48 9.40 -5.53 5.87
N ALA A 49 10.36 -5.31 6.76
CA ALA A 49 10.08 -4.98 8.16
C ALA A 49 9.31 -3.65 8.32
N GLU A 50 8.34 -3.61 9.25
CA GLU A 50 7.53 -2.42 9.54
C GLU A 50 8.32 -1.23 10.07
N HIS A 51 9.38 -1.51 10.84
CA HIS A 51 10.27 -0.52 11.42
C HIS A 51 11.62 -0.42 10.69
N ILE A 52 11.61 -0.69 9.38
CA ILE A 52 12.77 -0.50 8.50
C ILE A 52 13.26 0.96 8.56
N ASP A 53 14.58 1.15 8.56
CA ASP A 53 15.21 2.44 8.26
C ASP A 53 15.44 2.53 6.74
N PRO A 54 14.65 3.35 5.99
CA PRO A 54 14.74 3.41 4.54
C PRO A 54 16.09 3.88 4.01
N ASN A 55 16.87 4.59 4.83
CA ASN A 55 18.17 5.12 4.43
C ASN A 55 19.30 4.07 4.58
N SER A 56 19.01 2.94 5.21
CA SER A 56 19.97 1.85 5.44
C SER A 56 19.92 0.76 4.37
N VAL A 57 18.99 0.88 3.41
CA VAL A 57 18.72 -0.16 2.42
C VAL A 57 19.88 -0.26 1.43
N GLY A 58 20.44 -1.46 1.33
CA GLY A 58 21.41 -1.84 0.31
C GLY A 58 20.91 -3.05 -0.49
N VAL A 59 21.15 -3.03 -1.80
CA VAL A 59 20.87 -4.17 -2.68
C VAL A 59 22.13 -4.62 -3.40
N ARG A 60 22.28 -5.92 -3.59
CA ARG A 60 23.35 -6.50 -4.43
C ARG A 60 22.82 -7.67 -5.24
N SER A 61 23.12 -7.68 -6.54
CA SER A 61 22.88 -8.87 -7.37
C SER A 61 23.85 -9.99 -7.00
N LEU A 62 23.30 -11.17 -6.72
CA LEU A 62 24.04 -12.42 -6.48
C LEU A 62 24.29 -13.18 -7.79
N SER A 63 23.31 -13.16 -8.70
CA SER A 63 23.36 -13.90 -9.96
C SER A 63 24.16 -13.17 -11.04
N ASN A 64 24.01 -11.85 -11.16
CA ASN A 64 24.62 -11.04 -12.23
C ASN A 64 25.12 -9.68 -11.68
N PRO A 65 26.26 -9.64 -10.95
CA PRO A 65 26.78 -8.39 -10.38
C PRO A 65 26.95 -7.26 -11.41
N GLY A 66 26.46 -6.06 -11.09
CA GLY A 66 26.56 -4.87 -11.97
C GLY A 66 25.63 -4.87 -13.20
N SER A 67 24.69 -5.84 -13.27
CA SER A 67 23.72 -5.95 -14.35
C SER A 67 22.58 -4.92 -14.30
N PHE A 68 22.29 -4.36 -13.11
CA PHE A 68 21.31 -3.30 -12.92
C PHE A 68 21.79 -2.25 -11.93
N ALA A 69 21.17 -1.08 -11.97
CA ALA A 69 21.35 0.00 -11.02
C ALA A 69 19.97 0.51 -10.56
N ILE A 70 19.86 0.83 -9.27
CA ILE A 70 18.71 1.57 -8.74
C ILE A 70 18.99 3.06 -8.94
N ALA A 71 18.15 3.72 -9.74
CA ALA A 71 18.21 5.16 -9.96
C ALA A 71 17.50 5.93 -8.82
N GLU A 72 16.34 5.42 -8.38
CA GLU A 72 15.57 6.02 -7.29
C GLU A 72 15.00 4.92 -6.38
N GLN A 73 14.96 5.20 -5.08
CA GLN A 73 14.27 4.38 -4.09
C GLN A 73 13.30 5.26 -3.30
N THR A 74 12.05 4.82 -3.23
CA THR A 74 11.07 5.44 -2.37
C THR A 74 10.43 4.44 -1.42
N PHE A 75 10.45 4.75 -0.12
CA PHE A 75 9.67 4.01 0.87
C PHE A 75 8.20 4.46 0.85
N ARG A 76 7.30 3.48 0.80
CA ARG A 76 5.85 3.68 0.84
C ARG A 76 5.29 2.83 1.97
N PHE A 77 4.58 3.49 2.87
CA PHE A 77 3.78 2.84 3.88
C PHE A 77 2.57 3.72 4.13
N ASP A 78 1.40 3.25 3.69
CA ASP A 78 0.14 3.92 3.94
C ASP A 78 -0.45 3.34 5.23
N SER A 79 -0.77 4.20 6.20
CA SER A 79 -1.44 3.75 7.43
C SER A 79 -2.79 3.14 7.09
N MET A 80 -3.11 1.98 7.68
CA MET A 80 -4.41 1.31 7.51
C MET A 80 -5.50 1.97 8.38
N ASP A 81 -5.58 3.30 8.34
CA ASP A 81 -6.63 4.10 8.94
C ASP A 81 -7.79 4.29 7.93
N PRO A 82 -9.06 4.20 8.35
CA PRO A 82 -10.20 4.40 7.46
C PRO A 82 -10.16 5.70 6.66
N THR A 83 -9.64 6.78 7.23
CA THR A 83 -9.53 8.09 6.57
C THR A 83 -8.57 8.02 5.39
N GLU A 84 -7.39 7.43 5.57
CA GLU A 84 -6.37 7.30 4.52
C GLU A 84 -6.81 6.32 3.43
N LEU A 85 -7.45 5.21 3.82
CA LEU A 85 -8.04 4.28 2.87
C LEU A 85 -9.07 4.97 1.98
N LEU A 86 -9.97 5.77 2.56
CA LEU A 86 -10.99 6.52 1.82
C LEU A 86 -10.40 7.66 0.99
N ARG A 87 -9.31 8.28 1.44
CA ARG A 87 -8.55 9.29 0.67
C ARG A 87 -8.02 8.70 -0.64
N LYS A 88 -7.48 7.48 -0.58
CA LYS A 88 -6.99 6.75 -1.76
C LYS A 88 -8.13 6.17 -2.60
N ALA A 89 -9.33 6.03 -2.01
CA ALA A 89 -10.53 5.55 -2.68
C ALA A 89 -11.36 6.67 -3.36
N ILE A 90 -10.90 7.92 -3.40
CA ILE A 90 -11.59 8.99 -4.13
C ILE A 90 -11.76 8.60 -5.61
N GLY A 91 -12.96 8.81 -6.15
CA GLY A 91 -13.37 8.41 -7.50
C GLY A 91 -13.69 6.92 -7.64
N ARG A 92 -13.65 6.13 -6.55
CA ARG A 92 -14.01 4.70 -6.56
C ARG A 92 -15.44 4.48 -6.06
N LYS A 93 -16.02 3.36 -6.49
CA LYS A 93 -17.32 2.90 -6.00
C LYS A 93 -17.19 2.38 -4.57
N ALA A 94 -18.15 2.74 -3.74
CA ALA A 94 -18.35 2.20 -2.41
C ALA A 94 -19.85 1.96 -2.16
N VAL A 95 -20.16 1.21 -1.11
CA VAL A 95 -21.53 1.01 -0.64
C VAL A 95 -21.67 1.65 0.74
N LEU A 96 -22.63 2.56 0.87
CA LEU A 96 -22.97 3.22 2.11
C LEU A 96 -24.20 2.51 2.72
N SER A 97 -24.00 1.89 3.87
CA SER A 97 -25.02 1.17 4.64
C SER A 97 -25.37 2.00 5.89
N ARG A 98 -26.63 2.47 5.99
CA ARG A 98 -27.09 3.39 7.04
C ARG A 98 -28.26 2.81 7.80
N ILE A 99 -28.31 3.09 9.10
CA ILE A 99 -29.50 2.89 9.92
C ILE A 99 -30.13 4.27 10.10
N LEU A 100 -31.38 4.41 9.66
CA LEU A 100 -32.15 5.67 9.76
C LEU A 100 -33.11 5.64 10.95
N SER A 101 -33.54 4.44 11.35
CA SER A 101 -34.29 4.14 12.57
C SER A 101 -34.28 2.62 12.80
N GLU A 102 -34.84 2.13 13.91
CA GLU A 102 -34.93 0.70 14.22
C GLU A 102 -35.50 -0.17 13.09
N LYS A 103 -36.44 0.39 12.30
CA LYS A 103 -37.13 -0.33 11.22
C LYS A 103 -36.66 0.06 9.81
N ALA A 104 -35.80 1.07 9.68
CA ALA A 104 -35.38 1.61 8.40
C ALA A 104 -33.87 1.52 8.23
N ARG A 105 -33.44 0.67 7.29
CA ARG A 105 -32.06 0.54 6.85
C ARG A 105 -31.97 0.92 5.39
N GLU A 106 -30.97 1.71 5.04
CA GLU A 106 -30.69 2.15 3.68
C GLU A 106 -29.34 1.58 3.23
N ARG A 107 -29.28 1.06 1.99
CA ARG A 107 -28.01 0.63 1.37
C ARG A 107 -27.89 1.26 0.00
N THR A 108 -26.89 2.11 -0.16
CA THR A 108 -26.74 2.97 -1.35
C THR A 108 -25.38 2.77 -1.97
N THR A 109 -25.34 2.42 -3.25
CA THR A 109 -24.09 2.35 -4.03
C THR A 109 -23.81 3.70 -4.67
N GLY A 110 -22.53 4.06 -4.80
CA GLY A 110 -22.14 5.36 -5.34
C GLY A 110 -20.63 5.56 -5.36
N LEU A 111 -20.20 6.78 -5.65
CA LEU A 111 -18.81 7.19 -5.73
C LEU A 111 -18.40 8.06 -4.54
N ILE A 112 -17.20 7.82 -4.02
CA ILE A 112 -16.55 8.73 -3.07
C ILE A 112 -15.99 9.92 -3.86
N LEU A 113 -16.43 11.13 -3.53
CA LEU A 113 -15.94 12.37 -4.16
C LEU A 113 -14.94 13.13 -3.29
N SER A 114 -14.99 12.94 -1.98
CA SER A 114 -14.05 13.52 -1.02
C SER A 114 -13.82 12.55 0.13
N ALA A 115 -12.60 12.51 0.67
CA ALA A 115 -12.30 11.79 1.90
C ALA A 115 -12.91 12.48 3.13
N PRO A 116 -13.18 11.73 4.22
CA PRO A 116 -13.52 12.33 5.49
C PRO A 116 -12.32 13.11 6.05
N LYS A 117 -12.58 14.15 6.84
CA LYS A 117 -11.57 14.87 7.63
C LYS A 117 -11.37 14.22 8.99
N GLN A 118 -12.43 13.65 9.53
CA GLN A 118 -12.45 12.96 10.82
C GLN A 118 -13.55 11.89 10.81
N VAL A 119 -13.33 10.85 11.61
CA VAL A 119 -14.33 9.83 11.88
C VAL A 119 -14.81 10.04 13.30
N ILE A 120 -16.09 10.40 13.44
CA ILE A 120 -16.71 10.56 14.76
C ILE A 120 -17.33 9.21 15.13
N PRO A 121 -16.89 8.54 16.20
CA PRO A 121 -17.51 7.31 16.66
C PRO A 121 -19.00 7.56 16.94
N GLY A 122 -19.85 6.67 16.44
CA GLY A 122 -21.28 6.70 16.71
C GLY A 122 -21.73 5.47 17.50
N GLY A 123 -22.98 5.50 17.94
CA GLY A 123 -23.64 4.38 18.59
C GLY A 123 -24.21 3.39 17.57
N GLU A 124 -25.49 3.06 17.72
CA GLU A 124 -26.17 2.07 16.87
C GLU A 124 -26.22 2.45 15.39
N ASP A 125 -26.20 3.75 15.07
CA ASP A 125 -26.25 4.25 13.69
C ASP A 125 -24.91 4.17 12.94
N GLY A 126 -23.84 3.73 13.62
CA GLY A 126 -22.49 3.67 13.07
C GLY A 126 -21.74 5.01 13.10
N PRO A 127 -20.49 5.06 12.62
CA PRO A 127 -19.67 6.27 12.68
C PRO A 127 -20.20 7.36 11.74
N THR A 128 -19.90 8.62 12.07
CA THR A 128 -20.12 9.76 11.16
C THR A 128 -18.82 10.12 10.45
N TRP A 129 -18.87 10.13 9.11
CA TRP A 129 -17.74 10.43 8.23
C TRP A 129 -17.69 11.92 7.89
N ASP A 130 -17.31 12.77 8.85
CA ASP A 130 -17.37 14.22 8.65
C ASP A 130 -16.44 14.70 7.52
N GLY A 131 -16.97 15.49 6.60
CA GLY A 131 -16.28 15.99 5.40
C GLY A 131 -16.29 15.03 4.21
N LEU A 132 -16.78 13.80 4.36
CA LEU A 132 -16.97 12.88 3.24
C LEU A 132 -18.10 13.41 2.33
N VAL A 133 -17.86 13.36 1.03
CA VAL A 133 -18.89 13.62 0.01
C VAL A 133 -19.09 12.35 -0.79
N PHE A 134 -20.30 11.79 -0.73
CA PHE A 134 -20.67 10.56 -1.43
C PHE A 134 -21.74 10.85 -2.48
N LYS A 135 -21.49 10.48 -3.73
CA LYS A 135 -22.46 10.61 -4.83
C LYS A 135 -23.11 9.27 -5.09
N ALA A 136 -24.35 9.12 -4.68
CA ALA A 136 -25.15 7.94 -4.93
C ALA A 136 -25.43 7.75 -6.43
N ASP A 137 -25.56 6.49 -6.85
CA ASP A 137 -25.88 6.12 -8.23
C ASP A 137 -27.28 6.64 -8.66
N ASP A 138 -28.17 6.92 -7.71
CA ASP A 138 -29.48 7.55 -7.92
C ASP A 138 -29.43 9.08 -8.14
N GLY A 139 -28.22 9.68 -8.09
CA GLY A 139 -28.00 11.11 -8.32
C GLY A 139 -27.93 11.97 -7.05
N ARG A 140 -28.22 11.42 -5.87
CA ARG A 140 -28.12 12.17 -4.61
C ARG A 140 -26.66 12.41 -4.20
N PHE A 141 -26.40 13.58 -3.63
CA PHE A 141 -25.15 13.88 -2.93
C PHE A 141 -25.41 13.79 -1.43
N ILE A 142 -24.67 12.92 -0.77
CA ILE A 142 -24.77 12.67 0.67
C ILE A 142 -23.51 13.26 1.31
N LEU A 143 -23.70 14.26 2.16
CA LEU A 143 -22.63 14.99 2.84
C LEU A 143 -22.50 14.50 4.28
N SER A 144 -21.27 14.28 4.73
CA SER A 144 -20.94 13.79 6.06
C SER A 144 -21.86 12.65 6.55
N PRO A 145 -22.05 11.56 5.78
CA PRO A 145 -22.98 10.51 6.15
C PRO A 145 -22.59 9.83 7.46
N SER A 146 -23.59 9.39 8.21
CA SER A 146 -23.45 8.33 9.21
C SER A 146 -23.63 6.94 8.57
N GLY A 147 -22.98 5.94 9.16
CA GLY A 147 -23.14 4.53 8.79
C GLY A 147 -21.84 3.85 8.39
N GLN A 148 -21.96 2.60 7.92
CA GLN A 148 -20.83 1.80 7.46
C GLN A 148 -20.55 2.08 5.98
N LEU A 149 -19.27 2.17 5.62
CA LEU A 149 -18.82 2.36 4.25
C LEU A 149 -17.99 1.15 3.82
N GLU A 150 -18.46 0.46 2.78
CA GLU A 150 -17.85 -0.76 2.25
C GLU A 150 -17.14 -0.46 0.92
N LEU A 151 -15.86 -0.79 0.83
CA LEU A 151 -15.11 -0.78 -0.43
C LEU A 151 -15.07 -2.20 -1.00
N ALA A 152 -15.43 -2.35 -2.27
CA ALA A 152 -15.41 -3.66 -2.93
C ALA A 152 -13.98 -4.20 -3.16
N GLN A 153 -13.00 -3.31 -3.24
CA GLN A 153 -11.59 -3.64 -3.40
C GLN A 153 -10.73 -2.53 -2.79
N ILE A 154 -9.54 -2.90 -2.31
CA ILE A 154 -8.53 -1.95 -1.88
C ILE A 154 -8.13 -1.07 -3.09
N PRO A 155 -7.99 0.25 -2.94
CA PRO A 155 -7.54 1.12 -4.02
C PRO A 155 -6.19 0.65 -4.60
N LYS A 156 -6.07 0.72 -5.93
CA LYS A 156 -4.77 0.47 -6.60
C LYS A 156 -3.73 1.45 -6.02
N ASN A 157 -2.56 0.93 -5.64
CA ASN A 157 -1.45 1.68 -5.00
C ASN A 157 -1.68 2.06 -3.53
N PHE A 158 -2.46 1.29 -2.80
CA PHE A 158 -2.49 1.36 -1.33
C PHE A 158 -1.46 0.39 -0.75
N TYR A 159 -0.39 0.94 -0.17
CA TYR A 159 0.70 0.14 0.42
C TYR A 159 0.40 -0.10 1.90
N TYR A 160 -0.54 -1.02 2.17
CA TYR A 160 -0.97 -1.39 3.52
C TYR A 160 0.11 -2.13 4.33
N ARG A 161 1.13 -2.62 3.63
CA ARG A 161 2.39 -3.07 4.21
C ARG A 161 3.51 -2.15 3.72
N PRO A 162 4.59 -2.01 4.50
CA PRO A 162 5.74 -1.25 4.05
C PRO A 162 6.28 -1.86 2.75
N ALA A 163 6.60 -0.98 1.81
CA ALA A 163 7.11 -1.34 0.50
C ALA A 163 8.20 -0.37 0.06
N LEU A 164 9.18 -0.89 -0.66
CA LEU A 164 10.16 -0.09 -1.38
C LEU A 164 9.78 -0.09 -2.87
N VAL A 165 9.67 1.11 -3.43
CA VAL A 165 9.47 1.31 -4.87
C VAL A 165 10.81 1.73 -5.45
N TRP A 166 11.35 0.92 -6.35
CA TRP A 166 12.62 1.15 -7.01
C TRP A 166 12.40 1.53 -8.48
N GLU A 167 13.01 2.62 -8.91
CA GLU A 167 13.23 2.87 -10.34
C GLU A 167 14.58 2.27 -10.71
N VAL A 168 14.55 1.24 -11.55
CA VAL A 168 15.70 0.40 -11.86
C VAL A 168 16.03 0.49 -13.34
N SER A 169 17.32 0.61 -13.66
CA SER A 169 17.83 0.45 -15.02
C SER A 169 18.64 -0.85 -15.12
N SER A 170 18.21 -1.77 -15.99
CA SER A 170 18.86 -3.07 -16.17
C SER A 170 19.43 -3.24 -17.57
N LYS A 171 20.61 -3.86 -17.66
CA LYS A 171 21.27 -4.26 -18.91
C LYS A 171 20.81 -5.62 -19.41
N ILE A 172 20.14 -6.40 -18.55
CA ILE A 172 19.69 -7.76 -18.84
C ILE A 172 18.19 -7.91 -18.56
N ALA A 173 17.59 -8.95 -19.13
CA ALA A 173 16.26 -9.41 -18.76
C ALA A 173 16.33 -10.79 -18.13
N GLY A 174 15.31 -11.13 -17.33
CA GLY A 174 15.16 -12.42 -16.69
C GLY A 174 15.19 -12.34 -15.17
N GLU A 175 15.25 -13.52 -14.55
CA GLU A 175 15.38 -13.68 -13.10
C GLU A 175 16.75 -13.24 -12.62
N ASN A 176 16.77 -12.57 -11.48
CA ASN A 176 17.99 -12.12 -10.84
C ASN A 176 17.86 -12.30 -9.34
N ASP A 177 18.66 -13.21 -8.78
CA ASP A 177 18.75 -13.32 -7.33
C ASP A 177 19.54 -12.15 -6.76
N VAL A 178 18.96 -11.49 -5.77
CA VAL A 178 19.51 -10.34 -5.07
C VAL A 178 19.55 -10.59 -3.57
N GLU A 179 20.51 -9.96 -2.93
CA GLU A 179 20.58 -9.81 -1.48
C GLU A 179 20.16 -8.37 -1.14
N LEU A 180 19.12 -8.26 -0.32
CA LEU A 180 18.62 -7.02 0.23
C LEU A 180 19.04 -6.96 1.71
N SER A 181 19.66 -5.86 2.11
CA SER A 181 20.10 -5.64 3.49
C SER A 181 19.59 -4.32 4.02
N TYR A 182 19.09 -4.30 5.25
CA TYR A 182 18.60 -3.07 5.88
C TYR A 182 18.62 -3.19 7.40
N ILE A 183 18.59 -2.04 8.06
CA ILE A 183 18.41 -1.90 9.50
C ILE A 183 16.91 -1.84 9.81
N THR A 184 16.48 -2.54 10.85
CA THR A 184 15.15 -2.40 11.45
C THR A 184 15.29 -2.06 12.93
N ARG A 185 14.33 -1.33 13.49
CA ARG A 185 14.29 -1.00 14.93
C ARG A 185 13.25 -1.85 15.66
N GLY A 186 13.33 -1.87 16.99
CA GLY A 186 12.33 -2.54 17.84
C GLY A 186 12.48 -4.06 17.89
N VAL A 187 13.72 -4.55 17.74
CA VAL A 187 14.09 -5.96 17.88
C VAL A 187 14.55 -6.31 19.29
#